data_AF-A0A8D8TRW2-F1
#
_entry.id   AF-A0A8D8TRW2-F1
#
_cell.length_a   1.000
_cell.length_b   1.000
_cell.length_c   1.000
_cell.angle_alpha   90.00
_cell.angle_beta   90.00
_cell.angle_gamma   90.00
#
_symmetry.space_group_name_H-M   'P 1'
#
loop_
_entity.id
_entity.type
_entity.pdbx_description
1 polymer ?
#
loop_
_entity_poly.entity_id
_entity_poly.type
_entity_poly.pdbx_seq_one_letter_code
_entity_poly.pdbx_strand_id
1 'polypeptide(L)'
;MSTMEKLETSFMLVLWNKLLQRINLTSVSLQKANLDLYTARSLVQSLADFIMDMRSDTEFLNLEKLAKELNESETYYSETHRAPKRSRKYDYSKNQDTSYDELTPGQKFKISTFFPIIDNLVSALGKRQQAYASLQNKFGVFREMKNTPNLSPDIINPL
;
A
#
# COMPACT_ATOMS: atom_id res chain seq x y z
N MET A 1 2.78 27.13 -16.74
CA MET A 1 3.03 26.42 -15.47
C MET A 1 3.15 24.95 -15.78
N SER A 2 4.35 24.38 -15.59
CA SER A 2 4.62 22.98 -15.91
C SER A 2 3.90 22.09 -14.88
N THR A 3 3.30 20.98 -15.31
CA THR A 3 2.63 20.02 -14.40
C THR A 3 3.59 19.41 -13.37
N MET A 4 4.90 19.55 -13.57
CA MET A 4 5.96 19.12 -12.66
C MET A 4 6.18 20.02 -11.44
N GLU A 5 5.68 21.26 -11.40
CA GLU A 5 5.93 22.22 -10.29
C GLU A 5 4.92 22.11 -9.14
N LYS A 6 3.98 21.16 -9.23
CA LYS A 6 2.93 20.98 -8.23
C LYS A 6 3.39 20.10 -7.08
N LEU A 7 3.03 20.46 -5.86
CA LEU A 7 3.33 19.67 -4.65
C LEU A 7 2.78 18.23 -4.77
N GLU A 8 1.62 18.03 -5.41
CA GLU A 8 1.07 16.70 -5.66
C GLU A 8 2.01 15.81 -6.49
N THR A 9 2.69 16.38 -7.49
CA THR A 9 3.60 15.62 -8.35
C THR A 9 4.83 15.15 -7.57
N SER A 10 5.43 16.03 -6.77
CA SER A 10 6.56 15.70 -5.91
C SER A 10 6.18 14.71 -4.82
N PHE A 11 4.99 14.87 -4.23
CA PHE A 11 4.46 13.91 -3.27
C PHE A 11 4.33 12.53 -3.89
N MET A 12 3.72 12.45 -5.08
CA MET A 12 3.55 11.18 -5.79
C MET A 12 4.91 10.55 -6.13
N LEU A 13 5.91 11.34 -6.50
CA LEU A 13 7.25 10.83 -6.77
C LEU A 13 7.89 10.21 -5.51
N VAL A 14 7.86 10.92 -4.38
CA VAL A 14 8.42 10.41 -3.11
C VAL A 14 7.69 9.15 -2.66
N LEU A 15 6.35 9.16 -2.72
CA LEU A 15 5.52 8.01 -2.39
C LEU A 15 5.85 6.79 -3.25
N TRP A 16 5.85 6.94 -4.58
CA TRP A 16 6.10 5.84 -5.50
C TRP A 16 7.52 5.32 -5.41
N ASN A 17 8.51 6.20 -5.24
CA ASN A 17 9.90 5.78 -5.04
C ASN A 17 10.01 4.84 -3.82
N LYS A 18 9.43 5.22 -2.68
CA LYS A 18 9.43 4.39 -1.46
C LYS A 18 8.72 3.05 -1.66
N LEU A 19 7.52 3.09 -2.24
CA LEU A 19 6.70 1.90 -2.51
C LEU A 19 7.38 0.92 -3.46
N LEU A 20 7.82 1.42 -4.63
CA LEU A 20 8.37 0.59 -5.69
C LEU A 20 9.69 -0.05 -5.27
N GLN A 21 10.54 0.65 -4.50
CA GLN A 21 11.75 0.05 -3.93
C GLN A 21 11.44 -1.16 -3.06
N ARG A 22 10.51 -1.03 -2.10
CA ARG A 22 10.13 -2.13 -1.21
C ARG A 22 9.46 -3.29 -1.98
N ILE A 23 8.56 -2.97 -2.91
CA ILE A 23 7.90 -3.97 -3.76
C ILE A 23 8.95 -4.73 -4.59
N ASN A 24 9.91 -4.04 -5.19
CA ASN A 24 10.96 -4.66 -5.99
C ASN A 24 11.82 -5.62 -5.16
N LEU A 25 12.27 -5.21 -3.96
CA LEU A 25 13.05 -6.07 -3.06
C LEU A 25 12.29 -7.36 -2.70
N THR A 26 11.00 -7.24 -2.40
CA THR A 26 10.15 -8.42 -2.16
C THR A 26 10.00 -9.26 -3.42
N SER A 27 9.80 -8.65 -4.58
CA SER A 27 9.64 -9.37 -5.86
C SER A 27 10.90 -10.17 -6.22
N VAL A 28 12.08 -9.56 -6.11
CA VAL A 28 13.37 -10.24 -6.29
C VAL A 28 13.53 -11.40 -5.32
N SER A 29 13.13 -11.21 -4.05
CA SER A 29 13.18 -12.27 -3.04
C SER A 29 12.23 -13.42 -3.36
N LEU A 30 11.05 -13.13 -3.91
CA LEU A 30 10.05 -14.11 -4.33
C LEU A 30 10.49 -14.93 -5.56
N GLN A 31 11.41 -14.42 -6.37
CA GLN A 31 11.89 -15.07 -7.60
C GLN A 31 13.13 -15.95 -7.38
N LYS A 32 13.62 -16.07 -6.14
CA LYS A 32 14.75 -16.95 -5.82
C LYS A 32 14.37 -18.42 -6.05
N ALA A 33 15.23 -19.17 -6.75
CA ALA A 33 14.97 -20.56 -7.14
C ALA A 33 14.71 -21.52 -5.95
N ASN A 34 15.31 -21.24 -4.78
CA ASN A 34 15.22 -22.08 -3.59
C ASN A 34 14.22 -21.56 -2.54
N LEU A 35 13.18 -20.83 -2.97
CA LEU A 35 12.23 -20.23 -2.04
C LEU A 35 11.18 -21.24 -1.54
N ASP A 36 11.05 -21.37 -0.21
CA ASP A 36 9.94 -22.11 0.41
C ASP A 36 8.63 -21.29 0.39
N LEU A 37 7.49 -21.98 0.25
CA LEU A 37 6.16 -21.38 0.22
C LEU A 37 5.82 -20.63 1.52
N TYR A 38 6.32 -21.10 2.67
CA TYR A 38 6.16 -20.40 3.95
C TYR A 38 6.86 -19.04 3.91
N THR A 39 8.10 -19.01 3.43
CA THR A 39 8.89 -17.78 3.26
C THR A 39 8.26 -16.86 2.22
N ALA A 40 7.72 -17.40 1.13
CA ALA A 40 7.00 -16.60 0.13
C ALA A 40 5.79 -15.89 0.76
N ARG A 41 5.00 -16.60 1.57
CA ARG A 41 3.85 -16.04 2.28
C ARG A 41 4.26 -14.98 3.29
N SER A 42 5.33 -15.21 4.07
CA SER A 42 5.81 -14.25 5.06
C SER A 42 6.37 -12.98 4.41
N LEU A 43 7.04 -13.09 3.27
CA LEU A 43 7.53 -11.95 2.48
C LEU A 43 6.39 -11.06 1.98
N VAL A 44 5.30 -11.67 1.47
CA VAL A 44 4.12 -10.92 1.02
C VAL A 44 3.40 -10.28 2.20
N GLN A 45 3.28 -10.97 3.34
CA GLN A 45 2.70 -10.40 4.56
C GLN A 45 3.51 -9.20 5.05
N SER A 46 4.84 -9.34 5.17
CA SER A 46 5.72 -8.24 5.59
C SER A 46 5.64 -7.03 4.66
N LEU A 47 5.46 -7.26 3.35
CA LEU A 47 5.22 -6.16 2.41
C LEU A 47 3.85 -5.51 2.64
N ALA A 48 2.81 -6.28 2.89
CA ALA A 48 1.47 -5.76 3.17
C ALA A 48 1.45 -4.94 4.46
N ASP A 49 2.08 -5.44 5.53
CA ASP A 49 2.21 -4.74 6.82
C ASP A 49 2.94 -3.41 6.65
N PHE A 50 4.08 -3.43 5.95
CA PHE A 50 4.82 -2.20 5.63
C PHE A 50 3.95 -1.16 4.90
N ILE A 51 3.18 -1.59 3.89
CA ILE A 51 2.33 -0.66 3.14
C ILE A 51 1.16 -0.18 4.01
N MET A 52 0.61 -1.03 4.87
CA MET A 52 -0.45 -0.66 5.80
C MET A 52 0.02 0.32 6.87
N ASP A 53 1.24 0.19 7.37
CA ASP A 53 1.85 1.12 8.33
C ASP A 53 2.01 2.54 7.75
N MET A 54 2.18 2.64 6.42
CA MET A 54 2.18 3.94 5.75
C MET A 54 0.80 4.61 5.74
N ARG A 55 -0.29 3.87 6.02
CA ARG A 55 -1.65 4.41 6.09
C ARG A 55 -1.88 5.19 7.40
N SER A 56 -1.01 6.12 7.71
CA SER A 56 -1.02 6.93 8.91
C SER A 56 -0.86 8.41 8.60
N ASP A 57 -1.41 9.25 9.47
CA ASP A 57 -1.32 10.70 9.34
C ASP A 57 0.12 11.18 9.51
N THR A 58 0.88 10.51 10.37
CA THR A 58 2.31 10.76 10.57
C THR A 58 3.11 10.52 9.29
N GLU A 59 2.86 9.41 8.60
CA GLU A 59 3.59 9.11 7.37
C GLU A 59 3.19 10.04 6.23
N PHE A 60 1.90 10.41 6.15
CA PHE A 60 1.45 11.42 5.19
C PHE A 60 2.20 12.74 5.37
N LEU A 61 2.30 13.25 6.59
CA LEU A 61 3.02 14.50 6.89
C LEU A 61 4.52 14.39 6.58
N ASN A 62 5.14 13.23 6.85
CA ASN A 62 6.55 13.00 6.50
C ASN A 62 6.77 13.04 4.99
N LEU A 63 5.90 12.39 4.21
CA LEU A 63 5.97 12.39 2.75
C LEU A 63 5.72 13.79 2.17
N GLU A 64 4.78 14.53 2.75
CA GLU A 64 4.49 15.92 2.37
C GLU A 64 5.69 16.83 2.63
N LYS A 65 6.36 16.67 3.78
CA LYS A 65 7.58 17.41 4.10
C LYS A 65 8.68 17.14 3.07
N LEU A 66 8.95 15.86 2.77
CA LEU A 66 9.95 15.47 1.76
C LEU A 66 9.60 16.00 0.36
N ALA A 67 8.32 16.05 0.03
CA ALA A 67 7.85 16.60 -1.25
C ALA A 67 8.09 18.12 -1.36
N LYS A 68 7.86 18.86 -0.27
CA LYS A 68 8.14 20.30 -0.19
C LYS A 68 9.64 20.59 -0.32
N GLU A 69 10.48 19.80 0.35
CA GLU A 69 11.94 19.89 0.24
C GLU A 69 12.45 19.64 -1.18
N LEU A 70 11.75 18.81 -1.98
CA LEU A 70 12.19 18.42 -3.32
C LEU A 70 11.94 19.48 -4.40
N ASN A 71 10.91 20.32 -4.28
CA ASN A 71 10.41 21.13 -5.41
C ASN A 71 10.21 22.61 -5.10
N GLU A 72 10.68 23.11 -3.94
CA GLU A 72 10.51 24.50 -3.45
C GLU A 72 9.05 25.00 -3.45
N SER A 73 8.08 24.12 -3.72
CA SER A 73 6.68 24.41 -3.95
C SER A 73 5.92 24.01 -2.69
N GLU A 74 5.40 25.02 -1.99
CA GLU A 74 4.82 24.82 -0.66
C GLU A 74 3.31 24.51 -0.67
N THR A 75 2.64 24.67 -1.82
CA THR A 75 1.16 24.70 -1.88
C THR A 75 0.57 23.65 -2.81
N TYR A 76 -0.57 23.11 -2.40
CA TYR A 76 -1.38 22.21 -3.24
C TYR A 76 -2.05 23.00 -4.38
N TYR A 77 -2.30 22.36 -5.51
CA TYR A 77 -2.94 22.99 -6.67
C TYR A 77 -4.30 23.61 -6.35
N SER A 78 -5.05 23.00 -5.42
CA SER A 78 -6.36 23.54 -5.01
C SER A 78 -6.28 24.70 -4.01
N GLU A 79 -5.11 25.00 -3.43
CA GLU A 79 -4.86 26.21 -2.65
C GLU A 79 -4.64 27.43 -3.56
N THR A 80 -3.99 27.23 -4.70
CA THR A 80 -3.72 28.29 -5.69
C THR A 80 -4.88 28.54 -6.65
N HIS A 81 -5.77 27.56 -6.84
CA HIS A 81 -6.96 27.68 -7.68
C HIS A 81 -8.25 27.49 -6.87
N ARG A 82 -8.81 28.60 -6.38
CA ARG A 82 -10.10 28.63 -5.69
C ARG A 82 -11.22 28.15 -6.63
N ALA A 83 -11.96 27.12 -6.24
CA ALA A 83 -13.13 26.69 -7.02
C ALA A 83 -14.20 27.80 -7.04
N PRO A 84 -14.88 28.05 -8.18
CA PRO A 84 -15.93 29.05 -8.26
C PRO A 84 -17.08 28.68 -7.32
N LYS A 85 -17.32 29.52 -6.30
CA LYS A 85 -18.50 29.39 -5.44
C LYS A 85 -19.75 29.66 -6.28
N ARG A 86 -20.61 28.66 -6.43
CA ARG A 86 -21.92 28.82 -7.07
C ARG A 86 -22.75 29.79 -6.22
N SER A 87 -23.19 30.90 -6.80
CA SER A 87 -24.10 31.84 -6.13
C SER A 87 -25.36 31.08 -5.71
N ARG A 88 -25.59 30.98 -4.38
CA ARG A 88 -26.85 30.48 -3.82
C ARG A 88 -27.77 31.67 -3.65
N LYS A 89 -29.02 31.55 -4.12
CA LYS A 89 -30.06 32.55 -3.80
C LYS A 89 -30.24 32.57 -2.28
N TYR A 90 -30.31 33.76 -1.70
CA TYR A 90 -30.45 33.98 -0.27
C TYR A 90 -31.80 33.42 0.19
N ASP A 91 -31.77 32.37 1.01
CA ASP A 91 -32.96 31.76 1.60
C ASP A 91 -33.02 32.16 3.08
N TYR A 92 -34.01 33.00 3.41
CA TYR A 92 -34.20 33.55 4.76
C TYR A 92 -34.61 32.48 5.79
N SER A 93 -34.91 31.24 5.38
CA SER A 93 -35.34 30.17 6.30
C SER A 93 -34.19 29.38 6.94
N LYS A 94 -32.92 29.70 6.65
CA LYS A 94 -31.76 28.97 7.16
C LYS A 94 -30.86 29.84 8.02
N ASN A 95 -31.38 30.29 9.16
CA ASN A 95 -30.57 30.77 10.27
C ASN A 95 -29.84 29.60 10.91
N GLN A 96 -28.70 29.23 10.33
CA GLN A 96 -27.52 28.72 11.01
C GLN A 96 -26.42 28.64 9.95
N ASP A 97 -25.38 29.44 10.17
CA ASP A 97 -24.05 29.28 9.59
C ASP A 97 -23.56 27.85 9.81
N THR A 98 -23.98 26.91 8.97
CA THR A 98 -23.18 25.73 8.73
C THR A 98 -22.06 26.17 7.81
N SER A 99 -21.01 26.73 8.41
CA SER A 99 -19.65 26.56 7.89
C SER A 99 -19.43 25.06 7.74
N TYR A 100 -19.87 24.50 6.61
CA TYR A 100 -19.52 23.14 6.25
C TYR A 100 -18.00 23.08 6.28
N ASP A 101 -17.44 22.19 7.10
CA ASP A 101 -16.04 21.82 7.14
C ASP A 101 -15.55 21.50 5.72
N GLU A 102 -15.10 22.53 4.99
CA GLU A 102 -14.40 22.35 3.73
C GLU A 102 -13.02 21.81 4.11
N LEU A 103 -12.84 20.49 3.94
CA LEU A 103 -11.57 19.79 4.12
C LEU A 103 -10.45 20.58 3.45
N THR A 104 -9.30 20.68 4.14
CA THR A 104 -8.13 21.35 3.54
C THR A 104 -7.71 20.61 2.27
N PRO A 105 -7.09 21.30 1.29
CA PRO A 105 -6.50 20.68 0.10
C PRO A 105 -5.66 19.43 0.39
N GLY A 106 -4.78 19.49 1.40
CA GLY A 106 -4.00 18.33 1.86
C GLY A 106 -4.87 17.18 2.40
N GLN A 107 -5.88 17.46 3.22
CA GLN A 107 -6.82 16.44 3.70
C GLN A 107 -7.62 15.81 2.56
N LYS A 108 -8.06 16.62 1.59
CA LYS A 108 -8.76 16.14 0.41
C LYS A 108 -7.85 15.20 -0.38
N PHE A 109 -6.60 15.59 -0.64
CA PHE A 109 -5.62 14.74 -1.33
C PHE A 109 -5.31 13.46 -0.55
N LYS A 110 -5.18 13.54 0.78
CA LYS A 110 -4.97 12.38 1.66
C LYS A 110 -6.10 11.35 1.49
N ILE A 111 -7.35 11.81 1.57
CA ILE A 111 -8.53 10.95 1.52
C ILE A 111 -8.82 10.46 0.09
N SER A 112 -8.66 11.31 -0.92
CA SER A 112 -9.02 10.98 -2.30
C SER A 112 -7.95 10.19 -3.05
N THR A 113 -6.70 10.28 -2.62
CA THR A 113 -5.56 9.78 -3.39
C THR A 113 -4.67 8.88 -2.55
N PHE A 114 -4.10 9.39 -1.45
CA PHE A 114 -3.12 8.64 -0.66
C PHE A 114 -3.69 7.37 -0.04
N PHE A 115 -4.80 7.46 0.70
CA PHE A 115 -5.43 6.27 1.30
C PHE A 115 -5.92 5.27 0.25
N PRO A 116 -6.61 5.67 -0.84
CA PRO A 116 -6.98 4.73 -1.91
C PRO A 116 -5.80 4.00 -2.54
N ILE A 117 -4.64 4.64 -2.73
CA ILE A 117 -3.44 3.97 -3.25
C ILE A 117 -3.00 2.85 -2.30
N ILE A 118 -2.88 3.16 -1.02
CA ILE A 118 -2.46 2.20 0.00
C ILE A 118 -3.47 1.05 0.12
N ASP A 119 -4.76 1.37 0.24
CA ASP A 119 -5.84 0.40 0.39
C ASP A 119 -5.89 -0.58 -0.80
N ASN A 120 -5.71 -0.06 -2.02
CA ASN A 120 -5.65 -0.89 -3.23
C ASN A 120 -4.43 -1.82 -3.25
N LEU A 121 -3.25 -1.33 -2.85
CA LEU A 121 -2.04 -2.14 -2.78
C LEU A 121 -2.15 -3.25 -1.74
N VAL A 122 -2.64 -2.93 -0.54
CA VAL A 122 -2.90 -3.92 0.52
C VAL A 122 -3.90 -4.96 0.05
N SER A 123 -5.01 -4.54 -0.59
CA SER A 123 -6.00 -5.46 -1.16
C SER A 123 -5.41 -6.39 -2.23
N ALA A 124 -4.58 -5.86 -3.14
CA ALA A 124 -3.90 -6.65 -4.15
C ALA A 124 -2.92 -7.67 -3.55
N LEU A 125 -2.16 -7.26 -2.52
CA LEU A 125 -1.26 -8.16 -1.79
C LEU A 125 -2.02 -9.23 -1.01
N GLY A 126 -3.17 -8.91 -0.43
CA GLY A 126 -4.06 -9.87 0.22
C GLY A 126 -4.53 -10.96 -0.74
N LYS A 127 -4.93 -10.61 -1.97
CA LYS A 127 -5.28 -11.59 -3.00
C LYS A 127 -4.10 -12.50 -3.34
N ARG A 128 -2.89 -11.92 -3.46
CA ARG A 128 -1.67 -12.68 -3.73
C ARG A 128 -1.32 -13.63 -2.57
N GLN A 129 -1.49 -13.18 -1.33
CA GLN A 129 -1.26 -14.01 -0.15
C GLN A 129 -2.22 -15.20 -0.09
N GLN A 130 -3.51 -14.99 -0.41
CA GLN A 130 -4.50 -16.08 -0.48
C GLN A 130 -4.13 -17.12 -1.54
N ALA A 131 -3.60 -16.68 -2.69
CA ALA A 131 -3.09 -17.60 -3.71
C ALA A 131 -1.94 -18.47 -3.19
N TYR A 132 -0.97 -17.89 -2.49
CA TYR A 132 0.12 -18.66 -1.86
C TYR A 132 -0.38 -19.60 -0.75
N ALA A 133 -1.35 -19.18 0.06
CA ALA A 133 -1.96 -20.05 1.07
C ALA A 133 -2.69 -21.24 0.43
N SER A 134 -3.39 -20.99 -0.68
CA SER A 134 -4.09 -22.04 -1.44
C SER A 134 -3.10 -23.04 -2.05
N LEU A 135 -1.96 -22.55 -2.55
CA LEU A 135 -0.88 -23.39 -3.07
C LEU A 135 -0.25 -24.23 -1.95
N GLN A 136 0.04 -23.61 -0.81
CA GLN A 136 0.55 -24.29 0.38
C GLN A 136 -0.40 -25.42 0.83
N ASN A 137 -1.71 -25.20 0.81
CA ASN A 137 -2.69 -26.24 1.17
C ASN A 137 -2.71 -27.39 0.16
N LYS A 138 -2.61 -27.10 -1.14
CA LYS A 138 -2.61 -28.13 -2.20
C LYS A 138 -1.33 -28.98 -2.21
N PHE A 139 -0.19 -28.33 -2.01
CA PHE A 139 1.13 -28.98 -2.10
C PHE A 139 1.74 -29.33 -0.74
N GLY A 140 1.05 -29.04 0.36
CA GLY A 140 1.48 -29.38 1.72
C GLY A 140 1.68 -30.89 1.91
N VAL A 141 0.88 -31.70 1.22
CA VAL A 141 0.98 -33.17 1.24
C VAL A 141 2.36 -33.67 0.77
N PHE A 142 2.95 -33.06 -0.27
CA PHE A 142 4.30 -33.44 -0.72
C PHE A 142 5.38 -33.12 0.32
N ARG A 143 5.16 -32.11 1.15
CA ARG A 143 6.05 -31.77 2.26
C ARG A 143 5.92 -32.79 3.38
N GLU A 144 4.71 -33.23 3.69
CA GLU A 144 4.45 -34.28 4.69
C GLU A 144 5.06 -35.63 4.27
N MET A 145 4.93 -36.00 2.99
CA MET A 145 5.56 -37.20 2.43
C MET A 145 7.08 -37.18 2.49
N LYS A 146 7.72 -36.02 2.37
CA LYS A 146 9.19 -35.90 2.48
C LYS A 146 9.68 -35.99 3.93
N ASN A 147 8.80 -35.74 4.89
CA ASN A 147 9.11 -35.76 6.33
C ASN A 147 8.73 -37.07 7.02
N THR A 148 8.13 -38.04 6.31
CA THR A 148 8.02 -39.39 6.87
C THR A 148 9.44 -39.94 7.03
N PRO A 149 9.87 -40.33 8.23
CA PRO A 149 11.13 -41.05 8.36
C PRO A 149 11.00 -42.28 7.47
N ASN A 150 12.02 -42.52 6.62
CA ASN A 150 12.15 -43.77 5.87
C ASN A 150 11.75 -44.90 6.82
N LEU A 151 10.67 -45.63 6.50
CA LEU A 151 10.51 -46.94 7.11
C LEU A 151 11.77 -47.71 6.72
N SER A 152 12.63 -47.93 7.72
CA SER A 152 13.88 -48.66 7.55
C SER A 152 13.56 -50.01 6.91
N PRO A 153 14.36 -50.47 5.93
CA PRO A 153 14.23 -51.80 5.36
C PRO A 153 14.74 -52.86 6.35
N ASP A 154 14.09 -52.99 7.52
CA ASP A 154 14.46 -53.96 8.55
C ASP A 154 13.37 -55.02 8.71
N ILE A 155 12.93 -55.64 7.61
CA ILE A 155 12.39 -57.01 7.64
C ILE A 155 12.83 -57.75 6.39
N ILE A 156 14.13 -58.03 6.28
CA ILE A 156 14.59 -59.25 5.60
C ILE A 156 15.44 -60.00 6.61
N ASN A 157 14.90 -61.04 7.24
CA ASN A 157 15.42 -62.39 7.00
C ASN A 157 14.60 -63.51 7.70
N PRO A 158 14.74 -64.75 7.18
CA PRO A 158 13.74 -65.81 7.21
C PRO A 158 13.95 -66.78 8.38
N LEU A 159 12.89 -67.53 8.70
CA LEU A 159 12.89 -68.94 9.09
C LEU A 159 11.51 -69.52 8.77
#